data_AF-A0A4Y4DT52-F1
#
_entry.id   AF-A0A4Y4DT52-F1
#
_cell.length_a   1.000
_cell.length_b   1.000
_cell.length_c   1.000
_cell.angle_alpha   90.00
_cell.angle_beta   90.00
_cell.angle_gamma   90.00
#
_symmetry.space_group_name_H-M   'P 1'
#
loop_
_entity.id
_entity.type
_entity.pdbx_description
1 polymer ?
#
loop_
_entity_poly.entity_id
_entity_poly.type
_entity_poly.pdbx_seq_one_letter_code
_entity_poly.pdbx_strand_id
1 'polypeptide(L)'
;MTYERVSAVLFFVLIIAPVLVSVGAGLGVHRRGRREALKIYLGTGAFLALVYAFLAPLVANWLVPPPYDPAFAGGRGLDLRGVGLVIAGWLGGAAGLVATVVSFTVYWLRSSKARTT
;
A
#
# COMPACT_ATOMS: atom_id res chain seq x y z
N MET A 1 14.24 9.10 -18.82
CA MET A 1 14.42 7.79 -18.16
C MET A 1 13.80 6.72 -19.05
N THR A 2 14.35 5.51 -19.11
CA THR A 2 13.73 4.39 -19.85
C THR A 2 12.48 3.88 -19.10
N TYR A 3 11.51 3.31 -19.82
CA TYR A 3 10.29 2.71 -19.23
C TYR A 3 10.63 1.79 -18.05
N GLU A 4 11.61 0.90 -18.25
CA GLU A 4 12.10 -0.04 -17.22
C GLU A 4 12.58 0.64 -15.93
N ARG A 5 13.23 1.80 -16.04
CA ARG A 5 13.68 2.53 -14.85
C ARG A 5 12.49 3.15 -14.12
N VAL A 6 11.54 3.72 -14.85
CA VAL A 6 10.36 4.35 -14.26
C VAL A 6 9.44 3.30 -13.62
N SER A 7 9.22 2.17 -14.29
CA SER A 7 8.41 1.06 -13.77
C SER A 7 9.07 0.45 -12.52
N ALA A 8 10.40 0.32 -12.49
CA ALA A 8 11.12 -0.12 -11.29
C ALA A 8 10.95 0.86 -10.12
N VAL A 9 11.06 2.18 -10.35
CA VAL A 9 10.81 3.16 -9.29
C VAL A 9 9.37 3.09 -8.79
N LEU A 10 8.39 3.03 -9.70
CA LEU A 10 6.98 2.92 -9.33
C LEU A 10 6.67 1.65 -8.57
N PHE A 11 7.32 0.54 -8.91
CA PHE A 11 7.21 -0.72 -8.18
C PHE A 11 7.57 -0.54 -6.69
N PHE A 12 8.73 0.06 -6.40
CA PHE A 12 9.13 0.30 -5.01
C PHE A 12 8.25 1.33 -4.31
N VAL A 13 7.87 2.40 -5.01
CA VAL A 13 6.97 3.43 -4.47
C VAL A 13 5.62 2.83 -4.10
N LEU A 14 5.06 1.98 -4.96
CA LEU A 14 3.77 1.32 -4.73
C LEU A 14 3.77 0.47 -3.46
N ILE A 15 4.91 -0.14 -3.11
CA ILE A 15 5.06 -0.96 -1.92
C ILE A 15 5.30 -0.11 -0.66
N ILE A 16 6.20 0.87 -0.74
CA ILE A 16 6.69 1.60 0.43
C ILE A 16 5.71 2.70 0.87
N ALA A 17 5.10 3.41 -0.08
CA ALA A 17 4.20 4.52 0.20
C ALA A 17 3.06 4.17 1.20
N PRO A 18 2.28 3.10 1.00
CA PRO A 18 1.19 2.75 1.92
C PRO A 18 1.69 2.40 3.32
N VAL A 19 2.87 1.77 3.44
CA VAL A 19 3.48 1.48 4.74
C VAL A 19 3.81 2.76 5.48
N LEU A 20 4.49 3.71 4.83
CA LEU A 20 4.87 4.99 5.44
C LEU A 20 3.64 5.79 5.87
N VAL A 21 2.61 5.84 5.02
CA VAL A 21 1.35 6.53 5.32
C VAL A 21 0.65 5.88 6.51
N SER A 22 0.51 4.55 6.53
CA SER A 22 -0.12 3.82 7.63
C SER A 22 0.62 4.03 8.94
N VAL A 23 1.95 3.92 8.96
CA VAL A 23 2.77 4.14 10.16
C VAL A 23 2.67 5.59 10.63
N GLY A 24 2.78 6.57 9.71
CA GLY A 24 2.68 7.99 10.04
C GLY A 24 1.32 8.36 10.63
N ALA A 25 0.24 7.86 10.03
CA ALA A 25 -1.12 8.03 10.55
C ALA A 25 -1.28 7.37 11.93
N GLY A 26 -0.73 6.17 12.11
CA GLY A 26 -0.73 5.45 13.39
C GLY A 26 -0.04 6.24 14.50
N LEU A 27 1.13 6.81 14.22
CA LEU A 27 1.86 7.69 15.14
C LEU A 27 1.06 8.96 15.47
N GLY A 28 0.40 9.57 14.48
CA GLY A 28 -0.43 10.75 14.68
C GLY A 28 -1.64 10.48 15.58
N VAL A 29 -2.31 9.34 15.36
CA VAL A 29 -3.44 8.90 16.21
C VAL A 29 -2.96 8.57 17.62
N HIS A 30 -1.80 7.91 17.74
CA HIS A 30 -1.19 7.59 19.03
C HIS A 30 -0.93 8.81 19.89
N ARG A 31 -0.40 9.90 19.30
CA ARG A 31 -0.16 11.18 20.02
C ARG A 31 -1.43 11.79 20.61
N ARG A 32 -2.60 11.50 20.05
CA ARG A 32 -3.89 12.04 20.53
C ARG A 32 -4.49 11.25 21.70
N GLY A 33 -3.95 10.07 22.05
CA GLY A 33 -4.32 9.30 23.25
C GLY A 33 -5.75 8.73 23.30
N ARG A 34 -6.60 8.98 22.29
CA ARG A 34 -8.01 8.57 22.27
C ARG A 34 -8.17 7.13 21.76
N ARG A 35 -8.68 6.23 22.62
CA ARG A 35 -8.94 4.82 22.26
C ARG A 35 -9.92 4.66 21.10
N GLU A 36 -10.91 5.54 20.98
CA GLU A 36 -11.87 5.52 19.86
C GLU A 36 -11.20 5.85 18.52
N ALA A 37 -10.29 6.83 18.51
CA ALA A 37 -9.53 7.19 17.31
C ALA A 37 -8.67 6.02 16.80
N LEU A 38 -8.24 5.13 17.69
CA LEU A 38 -7.47 3.94 17.35
C LEU A 38 -8.31 2.88 16.63
N LYS A 39 -9.56 2.69 17.06
CA LYS A 39 -10.51 1.77 16.38
C LYS A 39 -10.86 2.30 15.00
N ILE A 40 -11.11 3.62 14.90
CA ILE A 40 -11.36 4.29 13.62
C ILE A 40 -10.14 4.12 12.71
N TYR A 41 -8.92 4.35 13.22
CA TYR A 41 -7.68 4.13 12.47
C TYR A 41 -7.53 2.70 11.94
N LEU A 42 -7.84 1.68 12.74
CA LEU A 42 -7.77 0.30 12.28
C LEU A 42 -8.75 0.05 11.13
N GLY A 43 -10.01 0.48 11.29
CA GLY A 43 -11.04 0.28 10.28
C GLY A 43 -10.75 1.05 8.99
N THR A 44 -10.42 2.34 9.09
CA THR A 44 -10.11 3.17 7.92
C THR A 44 -8.79 2.78 7.27
N GLY A 45 -7.77 2.44 8.05
CA GLY A 45 -6.48 1.98 7.53
C GLY A 45 -6.61 0.65 6.78
N ALA A 46 -7.39 -0.30 7.30
CA ALA A 46 -7.65 -1.56 6.61
C ALA A 46 -8.45 -1.36 5.30
N PHE A 47 -9.50 -0.53 5.35
CA PHE A 47 -10.28 -0.19 4.17
C PHE A 47 -9.44 0.51 3.10
N LEU A 48 -8.65 1.52 3.48
CA LEU A 48 -7.77 2.24 2.57
C LEU A 48 -6.69 1.35 1.97
N ALA A 49 -6.15 0.40 2.73
CA ALA A 49 -5.20 -0.58 2.23
C ALA A 49 -5.80 -1.47 1.13
N LEU A 50 -7.05 -1.89 1.29
CA LEU A 50 -7.79 -2.63 0.26
C LEU A 50 -8.04 -1.77 -0.98
N VAL A 51 -8.58 -0.55 -0.80
CA VAL A 51 -8.82 0.39 -1.90
C VAL A 51 -7.53 0.67 -2.68
N TYR A 52 -6.41 0.87 -1.96
CA TYR A 52 -5.10 1.07 -2.55
C TYR A 52 -4.65 -0.14 -3.38
N ALA A 53 -4.82 -1.36 -2.88
CA ALA A 53 -4.42 -2.57 -3.60
C ALA A 53 -5.08 -2.68 -4.98
N PHE A 54 -6.33 -2.22 -5.13
CA PHE A 54 -7.05 -2.25 -6.40
C PHE A 54 -6.75 -1.03 -7.28
N LEU A 55 -6.78 0.18 -6.72
CA LEU A 55 -6.69 1.41 -7.52
C LEU A 55 -5.26 1.81 -7.87
N ALA A 56 -4.29 1.58 -7.00
CA ALA A 56 -2.93 2.05 -7.21
C ALA A 56 -2.25 1.41 -8.45
N PRO A 57 -2.41 0.10 -8.71
CA PRO A 57 -1.98 -0.51 -9.97
C PRO A 57 -2.59 0.11 -11.23
N LEU A 58 -3.90 0.37 -11.20
CA LEU A 58 -4.63 0.93 -12.34
C LEU A 58 -4.09 2.32 -12.68
N VAL A 59 -3.94 3.17 -11.66
CA VAL A 59 -3.39 4.52 -11.82
C VAL A 59 -1.94 4.46 -12.32
N ALA A 60 -1.11 3.56 -11.76
CA ALA A 60 0.28 3.43 -12.18
C ALA A 60 0.43 3.01 -13.65
N ASN A 61 -0.38 2.05 -14.11
CA ASN A 61 -0.39 1.61 -15.51
C ASN A 61 -0.99 2.67 -16.45
N TRP A 62 -1.91 3.51 -15.98
CA TRP A 62 -2.43 4.63 -16.77
C TRP A 62 -1.40 5.75 -16.93
N LEU A 63 -0.65 6.07 -15.87
CA LEU A 63 0.40 7.10 -15.90
C LEU A 63 1.63 6.67 -16.71
N VAL A 64 2.00 5.39 -16.64
CA VAL A 64 3.17 4.84 -17.33
C VAL A 64 2.73 3.59 -18.10
N PRO A 65 2.07 3.77 -19.25
CA PRO A 65 1.58 2.65 -20.04
C PRO A 65 2.75 1.82 -20.57
N PRO A 66 2.60 0.49 -20.65
CA PRO A 66 3.61 -0.37 -21.24
C PRO A 66 3.87 0.03 -22.70
N PRO A 67 5.14 0.00 -23.15
CA PRO A 67 5.48 0.35 -24.52
C PRO A 67 4.88 -0.69 -25.48
N TYR A 68 4.32 -0.19 -26.58
CA TYR A 68 3.76 -1.03 -27.64
C TYR A 68 4.82 -2.01 -28.19
N ASP A 69 4.43 -3.28 -28.32
CA ASP A 69 5.26 -4.31 -28.92
C ASP A 69 4.50 -5.01 -30.06
N PRO A 70 5.00 -4.93 -31.31
CA PRO A 70 4.36 -5.55 -32.45
C PRO A 70 4.27 -7.09 -32.33
N ALA A 71 5.14 -7.73 -31.54
CA ALA A 71 5.07 -9.17 -31.30
C ALA A 71 3.80 -9.59 -30.52
N PHE A 72 3.26 -8.69 -29.68
CA PHE A 72 2.05 -8.93 -28.91
C PHE A 72 0.80 -8.25 -29.50
N ALA A 73 0.99 -7.36 -30.49
CA ALA A 73 -0.09 -6.61 -31.12
C ALA A 73 -1.12 -7.46 -31.88
N GLY A 74 -0.73 -8.66 -32.33
CA GLY A 74 -1.61 -9.59 -33.04
C GLY A 74 -2.59 -10.35 -32.15
N GLY A 75 -2.67 -10.07 -30.84
CA GLY A 75 -3.51 -10.79 -29.87
C GLY A 75 -3.05 -12.23 -29.59
N ARG A 76 -1.92 -12.65 -30.17
CA ARG A 76 -1.30 -13.95 -29.98
C ARG A 76 -0.11 -13.81 -29.02
N GLY A 77 -0.40 -13.68 -27.73
CA GLY A 77 0.61 -13.67 -26.68
C GLY A 77 0.10 -13.04 -25.39
N LEU A 78 0.65 -13.47 -24.25
CA LEU A 78 0.37 -12.86 -22.94
C LEU A 78 1.36 -11.71 -22.73
N ASP A 79 0.89 -10.46 -22.85
CA ASP A 79 1.70 -9.30 -22.49
C ASP A 79 1.71 -9.15 -20.96
N LEU A 80 2.85 -9.50 -20.34
CA LEU A 80 3.08 -9.39 -18.91
C LEU A 80 3.66 -8.03 -18.50
N ARG A 81 3.86 -7.10 -19.45
CA ARG A 81 4.37 -5.76 -19.15
C ARG A 81 3.32 -5.00 -18.34
N GLY A 82 3.77 -4.36 -17.26
CA GLY A 82 2.87 -3.69 -16.30
C GLY A 82 2.28 -4.61 -15.21
N VAL A 83 2.33 -5.94 -15.36
CA VAL A 83 1.88 -6.89 -14.32
C VAL A 83 2.68 -6.72 -13.03
N GLY A 84 3.97 -6.38 -13.14
CA GLY A 84 4.81 -6.06 -11.98
C GLY A 84 4.23 -4.94 -11.11
N LEU A 85 3.60 -3.92 -11.71
CA LEU A 85 2.95 -2.82 -10.99
C LEU A 85 1.65 -3.27 -10.30
N VAL A 86 0.95 -4.25 -10.86
CA VAL A 86 -0.21 -4.89 -10.23
C VAL A 86 0.21 -5.65 -8.98
N ILE A 87 1.22 -6.51 -9.11
CA ILE A 87 1.79 -7.23 -7.97
C ILE A 87 2.31 -6.24 -6.92
N ALA A 88 2.99 -5.17 -7.32
CA ALA A 88 3.49 -4.14 -6.41
C ALA A 88 2.36 -3.46 -5.62
N GLY A 89 1.25 -3.11 -6.26
CA GLY A 89 0.12 -2.50 -5.56
C GLY A 89 -0.57 -3.46 -4.59
N TRP A 90 -0.65 -4.75 -4.93
CA TRP A 90 -1.16 -5.77 -3.99
C TRP A 90 -0.23 -5.95 -2.80
N LEU A 91 1.08 -6.06 -3.03
CA LEU A 91 2.09 -6.14 -1.97
C LEU A 91 2.08 -4.88 -1.10
N GLY A 92 1.95 -3.70 -1.71
CA GLY A 92 1.83 -2.44 -0.99
C GLY A 92 0.56 -2.34 -0.14
N GLY A 93 -0.59 -2.73 -0.69
CA GLY A 93 -1.84 -2.80 0.07
C GLY A 93 -1.75 -3.78 1.24
N ALA A 94 -1.23 -4.99 1.01
CA ALA A 94 -1.01 -5.97 2.06
C ALA A 94 -0.04 -5.44 3.14
N ALA A 95 1.07 -4.83 2.73
CA ALA A 95 2.04 -4.25 3.65
C ALA A 95 1.46 -3.08 4.46
N GLY A 96 0.66 -2.21 3.84
CA GLY A 96 -0.06 -1.13 4.52
C GLY A 96 -1.08 -1.65 5.54
N LEU A 97 -1.80 -2.73 5.21
CA LEU A 97 -2.70 -3.41 6.14
C LEU A 97 -1.93 -3.97 7.34
N VAL A 98 -0.83 -4.71 7.09
CA VAL A 98 0.04 -5.25 8.14
C VAL A 98 0.58 -4.13 9.03
N ALA A 99 1.08 -3.05 8.45
CA ALA A 99 1.58 -1.90 9.19
C ALA A 99 0.50 -1.26 10.09
N THR A 100 -0.73 -1.18 9.60
CA THR A 100 -1.89 -0.68 10.35
C THR A 100 -2.20 -1.58 11.55
N VAL A 101 -2.29 -2.90 11.33
CA VAL A 101 -2.57 -3.89 12.38
C VAL A 101 -1.46 -3.92 13.44
N VAL A 102 -0.19 -3.89 13.02
CA VAL A 102 0.96 -3.87 13.92
C VAL A 102 0.94 -2.59 14.77
N SER A 103 0.74 -1.43 14.16
CA SER A 103 0.69 -0.14 14.88
C SER A 103 -0.43 -0.12 15.91
N PHE A 104 -1.61 -0.61 15.54
CA PHE A 104 -2.75 -0.78 16.46
C PHE A 104 -2.41 -1.70 17.63
N THR A 105 -1.85 -2.88 17.34
CA THR A 105 -1.54 -3.92 18.33
C THR A 105 -0.50 -3.44 19.33
N VAL A 106 0.58 -2.81 18.85
CA VAL A 106 1.64 -2.26 19.70
C VAL A 106 1.08 -1.22 20.66
N TYR A 107 0.20 -0.33 20.20
CA TYR A 107 -0.41 0.63 21.11
C TYR A 107 -1.38 -0.01 22.09
N TRP A 108 -2.22 -0.94 21.62
CA TRP A 108 -3.17 -1.64 22.48
C TRP A 108 -2.45 -2.28 23.67
N LEU A 109 -1.37 -3.01 23.40
CA LEU A 109 -0.51 -3.66 24.40
C LEU A 109 0.20 -2.66 25.34
N ARG A 110 0.64 -1.51 24.83
CA ARG A 110 1.21 -0.45 25.69
C ARG A 110 0.16 0.16 26.61
N SER A 111 -1.05 0.40 26.08
CA SER A 111 -2.14 1.01 26.84
C SER A 111 -2.76 0.09 27.89
N SER A 112 -2.62 -1.23 27.74
CA SER A 112 -3.06 -2.22 28.73
C SER A 112 -2.06 -2.34 29.88
N LYS A 113 -0.75 -2.38 29.60
CA LYS A 113 0.29 -2.39 30.63
C LYS A 113 0.30 -1.16 31.53
N ALA A 114 -0.01 0.03 30.99
CA ALA A 114 -0.09 1.27 31.77
C ALA A 114 -1.28 1.33 32.74
N ARG A 115 -2.23 0.39 32.69
CA ARG A 115 -3.37 0.32 33.65
C ARG A 115 -3.12 -0.60 34.84
N THR A 116 -2.06 -1.41 34.80
CA THR A 116 -1.76 -2.42 35.83
C THR A 116 -0.65 -1.99 36.80
N THR A 117 -0.11 -0.80 36.62
CA THR A 117 0.88 -0.12 37.49
C THR A 117 0.25 1.12 38.06
#